data_AF-A0A832LU96-F1
#
_entry.id   AF-A0A832LU96-F1
#
_cell.length_a   1.000
_cell.length_b   1.000
_cell.length_c   1.000
_cell.angle_alpha   90.00
_cell.angle_beta   90.00
_cell.angle_gamma   90.00
#
_symmetry.space_group_name_H-M   'P 1'
#
loop_
_entity.id
_entity.type
_entity.pdbx_description
1 polymer ?
#
loop_
_entity_poly.entity_id
_entity_poly.type
_entity_poly.pdbx_seq_one_letter_code
_entity_poly.pdbx_strand_id
1 'polypeptide(L)'
;MVLRTIAANDTMSVFGWVGMVCLVATCTLGAQTLSPFDFLRSTESARAAGLAGAFVAISGDASAQLYNPATLPTVPEHALSLTVTKHVLDINSGVAAYVGRIGSGAWGTSVAFTSFGSFTRTDAVGNAIGTFGASQVALNLSYANAIDSNAYYGVTLGYVQTTIDRRAASALLVSGGLFYDLPRIRTAIGLSVRYVGVNLATTNGENATLPTDVRLGVSHRLRGLPLLVNVSLTRLAEQGQSLGERLRNFALGGELSIGKSVQLR
;
A
#
# COMPACT_ATOMS: atom_id res chain seq x y z
N MET A 1 25.01 -66.45 18.16
CA MET A 1 26.02 -67.51 17.95
C MET A 1 26.21 -67.67 16.46
N VAL A 2 27.46 -67.73 16.02
CA VAL A 2 27.99 -67.82 14.64
C VAL A 2 28.12 -66.50 13.88
N LEU A 3 29.39 -66.27 13.53
CA LEU A 3 30.07 -65.17 12.86
C LEU A 3 30.26 -65.50 11.36
N ARG A 4 30.61 -64.46 10.59
CA ARG A 4 31.36 -64.44 9.30
C ARG A 4 30.57 -64.84 8.04
N THR A 5 30.73 -64.13 6.91
CA THR A 5 31.92 -64.20 6.02
C THR A 5 31.89 -63.05 4.99
N ILE A 6 32.87 -62.12 5.01
CA ILE A 6 33.97 -61.91 4.02
C ILE A 6 33.53 -61.59 2.58
N ALA A 7 33.86 -60.39 2.09
CA ALA A 7 34.75 -60.19 0.93
C ALA A 7 35.09 -58.70 0.77
N ALA A 8 36.38 -58.39 0.89
CA ALA A 8 36.97 -57.16 0.40
C ALA A 8 37.29 -57.35 -1.09
N ASN A 9 37.04 -56.33 -1.91
CA ASN A 9 38.02 -55.94 -2.93
C ASN A 9 37.76 -54.54 -3.46
N ASP A 10 38.83 -53.76 -3.39
CA ASP A 10 39.19 -52.52 -4.06
C ASP A 10 38.50 -52.22 -5.39
N THR A 11 38.09 -50.96 -5.60
CA THR A 11 38.81 -50.03 -6.49
C THR A 11 38.06 -48.69 -6.60
N MET A 12 38.84 -47.62 -6.60
CA MET A 12 38.46 -46.21 -6.68
C MET A 12 37.44 -45.89 -7.77
N SER A 13 36.38 -45.15 -7.42
CA SER A 13 35.82 -44.15 -8.34
C SER A 13 35.40 -42.90 -7.57
N VAL A 14 35.99 -41.79 -8.01
CA VAL A 14 35.74 -40.41 -7.61
C VAL A 14 34.30 -40.06 -7.95
N PHE A 15 33.42 -39.85 -6.97
CA PHE A 15 32.09 -39.29 -7.23
C PHE A 15 31.61 -38.38 -6.09
N GLY A 16 31.67 -37.08 -6.38
CA GLY A 16 30.61 -36.12 -6.05
C GLY A 16 30.24 -35.93 -4.58
N TRP A 17 31.02 -35.14 -3.85
CA TRP A 17 30.50 -34.42 -2.69
C TRP A 17 29.51 -33.35 -3.16
N VAL A 18 28.23 -33.69 -3.31
CA VAL A 18 27.14 -32.71 -3.32
C VAL A 18 26.81 -32.41 -1.87
N GLY A 19 27.42 -31.34 -1.35
CA GLY A 19 27.05 -30.76 -0.07
C GLY A 19 25.63 -30.20 -0.15
N MET A 20 24.66 -30.97 0.34
CA MET A 20 23.30 -30.50 0.58
C MET A 20 23.31 -29.61 1.83
N VAL A 21 23.57 -28.32 1.64
CA VAL A 21 23.34 -27.31 2.68
C VAL A 21 21.84 -27.05 2.73
N CYS A 22 21.15 -27.71 3.67
CA CYS A 22 19.81 -27.31 4.09
C CYS A 22 19.93 -25.97 4.83
N LEU A 23 19.63 -24.87 4.13
CA LEU A 23 19.41 -23.57 4.74
C LEU A 23 18.11 -23.65 5.56
N VAL A 24 18.22 -23.94 6.85
CA VAL A 24 17.11 -23.78 7.78
C VAL A 24 16.88 -22.28 7.93
N ALA A 25 16.02 -21.73 7.09
CA ALA A 25 15.47 -20.39 7.30
C ALA A 25 14.57 -20.47 8.53
N THR A 26 15.10 -20.08 9.69
CA THR A 26 14.30 -19.77 10.87
C THR A 26 13.41 -18.59 10.52
N CYS A 27 12.21 -18.88 10.02
CA CYS A 27 11.15 -17.90 9.90
C CYS A 27 10.71 -17.58 11.33
N THR A 28 11.29 -16.55 11.93
CA THR A 28 10.71 -15.96 13.13
C THR A 28 9.37 -15.37 12.70
N LEU A 29 8.29 -16.10 12.99
CA LEU A 29 6.94 -15.59 12.96
C LEU A 29 6.87 -14.50 14.04
N GLY A 30 7.32 -13.29 13.69
CA GLY A 30 6.93 -12.10 14.44
C GLY A 30 5.41 -12.04 14.35
N ALA A 31 4.74 -12.20 15.48
CA ALA A 31 3.31 -11.98 15.56
C ALA A 31 3.06 -10.55 15.04
N GLN A 32 2.47 -10.43 13.85
CA GLN A 32 2.04 -9.13 13.37
C GLN A 32 0.88 -8.72 14.27
N THR A 33 1.12 -7.74 15.13
CA THR A 33 0.06 -7.11 15.90
C THR A 33 -0.84 -6.40 14.90
N LEU A 34 -1.93 -7.07 14.50
CA LEU A 34 -2.92 -6.54 13.57
C LEU A 34 -3.54 -5.30 14.20
N SER A 35 -3.32 -4.15 13.58
CA SER A 35 -3.98 -2.91 13.96
C SER A 35 -5.36 -2.84 13.29
N PRO A 36 -6.41 -2.34 13.99
CA PRO A 36 -7.69 -2.07 13.35
C PRO A 36 -7.61 -1.10 12.17
N PHE A 37 -6.49 -0.36 12.02
CA PHE A 37 -6.27 0.61 10.95
C PHE A 37 -5.40 0.11 9.80
N ASP A 38 -4.95 -1.15 9.79
CA ASP A 38 -4.05 -1.67 8.75
C ASP A 38 -4.62 -1.61 7.33
N PHE A 39 -5.94 -1.52 7.18
CA PHE A 39 -6.61 -1.35 5.89
C PHE A 39 -6.23 -0.06 5.14
N LEU A 40 -5.72 0.95 5.85
CA LEU A 40 -5.19 2.15 5.23
C LEU A 40 -4.01 1.85 4.28
N ARG A 41 -3.33 0.69 4.47
CA ARG A 41 -2.27 0.18 3.60
C ARG A 41 -2.80 -0.47 2.33
N SER A 42 -4.03 -0.98 2.33
CA SER A 42 -4.67 -1.64 1.19
C SER A 42 -5.65 -0.74 0.41
N THR A 43 -5.73 0.54 0.79
CA THR A 43 -6.55 1.54 0.08
C THR A 43 -5.87 1.93 -1.22
N GLU A 44 -6.18 1.21 -2.29
CA GLU A 44 -5.57 1.38 -3.61
C GLU A 44 -6.62 1.64 -4.69
N SER A 45 -6.28 2.48 -5.67
CA SER A 45 -7.07 2.58 -6.91
C SER A 45 -6.72 1.45 -7.86
N ALA A 46 -7.59 1.14 -8.82
CA ALA A 46 -7.32 0.12 -9.83
C ALA A 46 -6.01 0.38 -10.60
N ARG A 47 -5.70 1.66 -10.86
CA ARG A 47 -4.45 2.06 -11.51
C ARG A 47 -3.24 1.81 -10.62
N ALA A 48 -3.32 2.17 -9.34
CA ALA A 48 -2.24 1.94 -8.39
C ALA A 48 -1.98 0.44 -8.17
N ALA A 49 -3.05 -0.37 -8.08
CA ALA A 49 -2.96 -1.83 -7.99
C ALA A 49 -2.25 -2.43 -9.22
N GLY A 50 -2.58 -1.98 -10.43
CA GLY A 50 -1.89 -2.39 -11.66
C GLY A 50 -0.41 -1.97 -11.70
N LEU A 51 0.00 -1.00 -10.90
CA LEU A 51 1.39 -0.54 -10.77
C LEU A 51 2.07 -1.08 -9.50
N ALA A 52 1.53 -2.14 -8.90
CA ALA A 52 2.03 -2.75 -7.66
C ALA A 52 2.19 -1.75 -6.49
N GLY A 53 1.39 -0.67 -6.47
CA GLY A 53 1.46 0.39 -5.46
C GLY A 53 2.55 1.44 -5.67
N ALA A 54 3.31 1.39 -6.79
CA ALA A 54 4.34 2.37 -7.16
C ALA A 54 3.71 3.68 -7.68
N PHE A 55 3.03 4.42 -6.79
CA PHE A 55 2.10 5.49 -7.17
C PHE A 55 2.42 6.87 -6.56
N VAL A 56 3.43 6.98 -5.68
CA VAL A 56 3.78 8.23 -4.96
C VAL A 56 4.26 9.36 -5.89
N ALA A 57 4.78 9.00 -7.07
CA ALA A 57 5.34 9.91 -8.07
C ALA A 57 4.51 9.93 -9.38
N ILE A 58 3.24 9.50 -9.35
CA ILE A 58 2.34 9.55 -10.50
C ILE A 58 1.62 10.91 -10.56
N SER A 59 1.64 11.52 -11.73
CA SER A 59 0.89 12.75 -12.04
C SER A 59 -0.40 12.47 -12.82
N GLY A 60 -1.32 13.45 -12.80
CA GLY A 60 -2.50 13.47 -13.66
C GLY A 60 -3.64 12.53 -13.26
N ASP A 61 -3.62 11.97 -12.04
CA ASP A 61 -4.64 11.04 -11.57
C ASP A 61 -5.31 11.51 -10.27
N ALA A 62 -6.64 11.55 -10.25
CA ALA A 62 -7.39 11.97 -9.06
C ALA A 62 -7.14 11.06 -7.84
N SER A 63 -6.83 9.78 -8.06
CA SER A 63 -6.53 8.83 -6.99
C SER A 63 -5.09 8.92 -6.47
N ALA A 64 -4.20 9.63 -7.14
CA ALA A 64 -2.80 9.80 -6.70
C ALA A 64 -2.71 10.54 -5.36
N GLN A 65 -3.71 11.36 -5.04
CA GLN A 65 -3.81 12.05 -3.75
C GLN A 65 -3.82 11.09 -2.54
N LEU A 66 -4.28 9.85 -2.71
CA LEU A 66 -4.27 8.83 -1.65
C LEU A 66 -2.84 8.47 -1.24
N TYR A 67 -1.89 8.57 -2.18
CA TYR A 67 -0.48 8.21 -1.99
C TYR A 67 0.39 9.44 -1.75
N ASN A 68 0.10 10.55 -2.43
CA ASN A 68 0.83 11.80 -2.27
C ASN A 68 -0.10 12.99 -2.56
N PRO A 69 -0.53 13.77 -1.55
CA PRO A 69 -1.41 14.91 -1.79
C PRO A 69 -0.79 16.01 -2.66
N ALA A 70 0.54 16.09 -2.76
CA ALA A 70 1.22 17.06 -3.63
C ALA A 70 1.02 16.79 -5.13
N THR A 71 0.40 15.67 -5.51
CA THR A 71 0.07 15.35 -6.91
C THR A 71 -1.17 16.09 -7.39
N LEU A 72 -2.02 16.61 -6.49
CA LEU A 72 -3.28 17.28 -6.83
C LEU A 72 -3.13 18.35 -7.92
N PRO A 73 -2.14 19.26 -7.89
CA PRO A 73 -2.01 20.31 -8.90
C PRO A 73 -1.76 19.76 -10.32
N THR A 74 -1.22 18.54 -10.44
CA THR A 74 -0.95 17.89 -11.73
C THR A 74 -2.20 17.30 -12.39
N VAL A 75 -3.29 17.17 -11.65
CA VAL A 75 -4.57 16.63 -12.13
C VAL A 75 -5.31 17.71 -12.93
N PRO A 76 -6.01 17.36 -14.02
CA PRO A 76 -6.91 18.28 -14.72
C PRO A 76 -7.92 18.94 -13.77
N GLU A 77 -8.46 20.09 -14.18
CA GLU A 77 -9.24 21.01 -13.33
C GLU A 77 -10.31 20.32 -12.47
N HIS A 78 -11.04 19.38 -13.07
CA HIS A 78 -11.98 18.50 -12.39
C HIS A 78 -11.74 17.05 -12.82
N ALA A 79 -11.52 16.16 -11.85
CA ALA A 79 -11.35 14.75 -12.13
C ALA A 79 -11.94 13.88 -11.02
N LEU A 80 -12.65 12.83 -11.43
CA LEU A 80 -13.23 11.82 -10.55
C LEU A 80 -12.60 10.45 -10.89
N SER A 81 -12.19 9.71 -9.87
CA SER A 81 -11.73 8.33 -9.97
C SER A 81 -12.57 7.45 -9.05
N LEU A 82 -13.06 6.35 -9.59
CA LEU A 82 -13.85 5.34 -8.85
C LEU A 82 -13.19 3.99 -9.04
N THR A 83 -13.02 3.25 -7.96
CA THR A 83 -12.51 1.88 -7.95
C THR A 83 -13.41 1.03 -7.07
N VAL A 84 -13.76 -0.16 -7.55
CA VAL A 84 -14.46 -1.18 -6.78
C VAL A 84 -13.65 -2.46 -6.88
N THR A 85 -13.36 -3.06 -5.73
CA THR A 85 -12.56 -4.27 -5.63
C THR A 85 -13.39 -5.35 -4.97
N LYS A 86 -13.60 -6.45 -5.71
CA LYS A 86 -14.18 -7.69 -5.18
C LYS A 86 -13.04 -8.58 -4.70
N HIS A 87 -12.97 -8.81 -3.41
CA HIS A 87 -12.02 -9.75 -2.82
C HIS A 87 -12.69 -11.13 -2.66
N VAL A 88 -11.92 -12.11 -2.20
CA VAL A 88 -12.45 -13.43 -1.81
C VAL A 88 -13.29 -13.31 -0.53
N LEU A 89 -14.13 -14.32 -0.25
CA LEU A 89 -14.92 -14.45 0.99
C LEU A 89 -15.88 -13.27 1.25
N ASP A 90 -16.59 -12.81 0.22
CA ASP A 90 -17.59 -11.72 0.29
C ASP A 90 -17.04 -10.37 0.78
N ILE A 91 -15.72 -10.19 0.78
CA ILE A 91 -15.10 -8.92 1.13
C ILE A 91 -15.19 -7.98 -0.08
N ASN A 92 -15.72 -6.78 0.16
CA ASN A 92 -15.95 -5.76 -0.87
C ASN A 92 -15.30 -4.45 -0.44
N SER A 93 -14.46 -3.89 -1.30
CA SER A 93 -13.83 -2.60 -1.05
C SER A 93 -14.14 -1.62 -2.18
N GLY A 94 -14.11 -0.34 -1.86
CA GLY A 94 -14.28 0.70 -2.86
C GLY A 94 -13.56 1.98 -2.47
N VAL A 95 -13.13 2.72 -3.49
CA VAL A 95 -12.44 4.00 -3.34
C VAL A 95 -13.02 4.98 -4.35
N ALA A 96 -13.39 6.16 -3.87
CA ALA A 96 -13.75 7.30 -4.70
C ALA A 96 -12.83 8.46 -4.37
N ALA A 97 -12.28 9.12 -5.39
CA ALA A 97 -11.40 10.26 -5.23
C ALA A 97 -11.78 11.34 -6.23
N TYR A 98 -11.93 12.57 -5.74
CA TYR A 98 -12.24 13.74 -6.55
C TYR A 98 -11.18 14.82 -6.35
N VAL A 99 -10.92 15.58 -7.40
CA VAL A 99 -10.02 16.73 -7.41
C VAL A 99 -10.71 17.91 -8.07
N GLY A 100 -10.56 19.10 -7.48
CA GLY A 100 -10.99 20.38 -8.01
C GLY A 100 -9.89 21.44 -7.91
N ARG A 101 -10.10 22.60 -8.54
CA ARG A 101 -9.29 23.81 -8.33
C ARG A 101 -9.91 24.71 -7.27
N ILE A 102 -9.06 25.45 -6.56
CA ILE A 102 -9.46 26.51 -5.63
C ILE A 102 -8.39 27.61 -5.63
N GLY A 103 -8.72 28.78 -6.18
CA GLY A 103 -7.75 29.86 -6.37
C GLY A 103 -6.54 29.39 -7.18
N SER A 104 -5.32 29.61 -6.65
CA SER A 104 -4.07 29.11 -7.24
C SER A 104 -3.77 27.64 -6.89
N GLY A 105 -4.51 27.05 -5.95
CA GLY A 105 -4.30 25.70 -5.46
C GLY A 105 -5.26 24.67 -6.04
N ALA A 106 -5.10 23.44 -5.57
CA ALA A 106 -5.97 22.32 -5.83
C ALA A 106 -6.47 21.74 -4.51
N TRP A 107 -7.71 21.30 -4.50
CA TRP A 107 -8.27 20.54 -3.38
C TRP A 107 -8.72 19.18 -3.87
N GLY A 108 -8.77 18.22 -2.96
CA GLY A 108 -9.26 16.89 -3.25
C GLY A 108 -9.99 16.30 -2.06
N THR A 109 -10.89 15.39 -2.34
CA THR A 109 -11.52 14.56 -1.30
C THR A 109 -11.51 13.12 -1.75
N SER A 110 -11.43 12.20 -0.79
CA SER A 110 -11.62 10.79 -1.07
C SER A 110 -12.36 10.08 0.05
N VAL A 111 -13.09 9.04 -0.35
CA VAL A 111 -13.66 8.06 0.56
C VAL A 111 -13.17 6.69 0.15
N ALA A 112 -12.74 5.91 1.13
CA ALA A 112 -12.45 4.50 0.97
C ALA A 112 -13.29 3.71 1.97
N PHE A 113 -13.82 2.57 1.54
CA PHE A 113 -14.54 1.66 2.43
C PHE A 113 -14.15 0.22 2.14
N THR A 114 -14.24 -0.61 3.18
CA THR A 114 -14.12 -2.06 3.08
C THR A 114 -15.21 -2.68 3.94
N SER A 115 -16.03 -3.53 3.35
CA SER A 115 -17.01 -4.37 4.05
C SER A 115 -16.54 -5.81 4.01
N PHE A 116 -16.51 -6.45 5.19
CA PHE A 116 -16.12 -7.84 5.33
C PHE A 116 -17.32 -8.81 5.28
N GLY A 117 -18.50 -8.31 4.92
CA GLY A 117 -19.72 -9.10 4.94
C GLY A 117 -20.15 -9.47 6.36
N SER A 118 -20.70 -10.68 6.51
CA SER A 118 -21.19 -11.22 7.78
C SER A 118 -20.47 -12.51 8.13
N PHE A 119 -20.02 -12.60 9.38
CA PHE A 119 -19.44 -13.78 9.99
C PHE A 119 -20.45 -14.49 10.87
N THR A 120 -20.38 -15.83 10.93
CA THR A 120 -21.12 -16.63 11.90
C THR A 120 -20.49 -16.45 13.28
N ARG A 121 -21.32 -16.08 14.26
CA ARG A 121 -20.93 -16.05 15.67
C ARG A 121 -21.10 -17.45 16.25
N THR A 122 -20.05 -17.98 16.88
CA THR A 122 -20.10 -19.27 17.57
C THR A 122 -19.90 -19.11 19.07
N ASP A 123 -20.47 -20.03 19.86
CA ASP A 123 -20.09 -20.19 21.26
C ASP A 123 -18.72 -20.92 21.38
N ALA A 124 -18.26 -21.14 22.62
CA ALA A 124 -16.96 -21.77 22.90
C ALA A 124 -16.86 -23.24 22.45
N VAL A 125 -17.99 -23.90 22.17
CA VAL A 125 -18.06 -25.29 21.71
C VAL A 125 -18.45 -25.40 20.22
N GLY A 126 -18.56 -24.27 19.52
CA GLY A 126 -18.74 -24.21 18.06
C GLY A 126 -20.19 -24.12 17.58
N ASN A 127 -21.18 -23.98 18.47
CA ASN A 127 -22.57 -23.81 18.04
C ASN A 127 -22.80 -22.39 17.51
N ALA A 128 -23.49 -22.27 16.39
CA ALA A 128 -23.85 -20.97 15.83
C ALA A 128 -24.92 -20.27 16.69
N ILE A 129 -24.62 -19.06 17.15
CA ILE A 129 -25.48 -18.24 18.04
C ILE A 129 -25.86 -16.88 17.44
N GLY A 130 -25.58 -16.67 16.15
CA GLY A 130 -25.97 -15.47 15.39
C GLY A 130 -24.93 -15.07 14.36
N THR A 131 -24.97 -13.81 13.93
CA THR A 131 -23.98 -13.24 13.00
C THR A 131 -23.44 -11.90 13.50
N PHE A 132 -22.28 -11.50 12.99
CA PHE A 132 -21.72 -10.16 13.18
C PHE A 132 -21.01 -9.70 11.91
N GLY A 133 -20.92 -8.39 11.70
CA GLY A 133 -20.21 -7.81 10.56
C GLY A 133 -18.95 -7.07 10.98
N ALA A 134 -18.12 -6.74 9.99
CA ALA A 134 -17.04 -5.77 10.14
C ALA A 134 -16.99 -4.83 8.93
N SER A 135 -16.67 -3.58 9.19
CA SER A 135 -16.54 -2.56 8.16
C SER A 135 -15.50 -1.51 8.53
N GLN A 136 -14.84 -0.97 7.52
CA GLN A 136 -13.85 0.09 7.64
C GLN A 136 -14.21 1.22 6.69
N VAL A 137 -13.98 2.46 7.13
CA VAL A 137 -14.16 3.66 6.31
C VAL A 137 -13.03 4.65 6.58
N ALA A 138 -12.55 5.30 5.53
CA ALA A 138 -11.62 6.42 5.60
C ALA A 138 -12.16 7.56 4.75
N LEU A 139 -12.17 8.76 5.32
CA LEU A 139 -12.58 10.01 4.70
C LEU A 139 -11.38 10.96 4.70
N ASN A 140 -11.06 11.55 3.56
CA ASN A 140 -9.93 12.45 3.43
C ASN A 140 -10.34 13.77 2.77
N LEU A 141 -9.76 14.86 3.24
CA LEU A 141 -9.79 16.17 2.63
C LEU A 141 -8.35 16.66 2.44
N SER A 142 -8.01 17.03 1.22
CA SER A 142 -6.65 17.34 0.80
C SER A 142 -6.59 18.72 0.16
N TYR A 143 -5.47 19.41 0.37
CA TYR A 143 -5.13 20.65 -0.30
C TYR A 143 -3.68 20.62 -0.75
N ALA A 144 -3.40 21.18 -1.92
CA ALA A 144 -2.06 21.29 -2.45
C ALA A 144 -1.89 22.57 -3.27
N ASN A 145 -0.66 23.06 -3.34
CA ASN A 145 -0.32 24.22 -4.14
C ASN A 145 1.11 24.10 -4.68
N ALA A 146 1.45 24.96 -5.62
CA ALA A 146 2.80 25.10 -6.16
C ALA A 146 3.70 25.85 -5.17
N ILE A 147 4.92 25.34 -4.98
CA ILE A 147 6.06 26.05 -4.41
C ILE A 147 6.75 26.86 -5.50
N ASP A 148 6.89 26.26 -6.68
CA ASP A 148 7.50 26.80 -7.89
C ASP A 148 6.77 26.18 -9.11
N SER A 149 7.11 26.63 -10.32
CA SER A 149 6.65 26.15 -11.62
C SER A 149 6.48 24.63 -11.74
N ASN A 150 7.37 23.86 -11.11
CA ASN A 150 7.46 22.42 -11.22
C ASN A 150 7.48 21.68 -9.86
N ALA A 151 7.36 22.41 -8.75
CA ALA A 151 7.45 21.87 -7.40
C ALA A 151 6.15 22.13 -6.65
N TYR A 152 5.61 21.11 -6.00
CA TYR A 152 4.32 21.18 -5.32
C TYR A 152 4.43 20.57 -3.92
N TYR A 153 3.59 21.08 -3.02
CA TYR A 153 3.37 20.52 -1.71
C TYR A 153 1.90 20.21 -1.52
N GLY A 154 1.59 19.28 -0.63
CA GLY A 154 0.21 18.97 -0.28
C GLY A 154 0.08 18.43 1.12
N VAL A 155 -1.11 18.59 1.68
CA VAL A 155 -1.51 18.09 2.99
C VAL A 155 -2.88 17.46 2.90
N THR A 156 -3.11 16.44 3.71
CA THR A 156 -4.40 15.76 3.85
C THR A 156 -4.76 15.66 5.32
N LEU A 157 -5.99 16.01 5.64
CA LEU A 157 -6.64 15.66 6.89
C LEU A 157 -7.54 14.44 6.63
N GLY A 158 -7.38 13.40 7.45
CA GLY A 158 -8.11 12.15 7.34
C GLY A 158 -8.87 11.80 8.61
N TYR A 159 -10.05 11.22 8.47
CA TYR A 159 -10.78 10.53 9.52
C TYR A 159 -10.95 9.08 9.13
N VAL A 160 -10.66 8.18 10.06
CA VAL A 160 -10.79 6.73 9.86
C VAL A 160 -11.62 6.12 10.96
N GLN A 161 -12.46 5.15 10.61
CA GLN A 161 -13.20 4.32 11.55
C GLN A 161 -13.21 2.86 11.12
N THR A 162 -12.98 1.98 12.08
CA THR A 162 -13.14 0.53 11.96
C THR A 162 -14.23 0.10 12.92
N THR A 163 -15.20 -0.66 12.44
CA THR A 163 -16.32 -1.20 13.25
C THR A 163 -16.30 -2.72 13.13
N ILE A 164 -16.36 -3.40 14.27
CA ILE A 164 -16.46 -4.86 14.37
C ILE A 164 -17.57 -5.15 15.38
N ASP A 165 -18.62 -5.81 14.90
CA ASP A 165 -19.84 -6.05 15.69
C ASP A 165 -20.39 -4.74 16.31
N ARG A 166 -20.37 -4.60 17.64
CA ARG A 166 -20.83 -3.40 18.37
C ARG A 166 -19.71 -2.47 18.81
N ARG A 167 -18.46 -2.76 18.45
CA ARG A 167 -17.28 -1.99 18.86
C ARG A 167 -16.75 -1.18 17.68
N ALA A 168 -16.29 0.03 17.95
CA ALA A 168 -15.67 0.89 16.97
C ALA A 168 -14.34 1.45 17.49
N ALA A 169 -13.38 1.61 16.59
CA ALA A 169 -12.16 2.38 16.80
C ALA A 169 -12.09 3.45 15.72
N SER A 170 -11.64 4.65 16.08
CA SER A 170 -11.49 5.76 15.12
C SER A 170 -10.27 6.60 15.42
N ALA A 171 -9.75 7.28 14.39
CA ALA A 171 -8.58 8.14 14.50
C ALA A 171 -8.65 9.34 13.54
N LEU A 172 -7.98 10.42 13.92
CA LEU A 172 -7.67 11.55 13.04
C LEU A 172 -6.24 11.41 12.55
N LEU A 173 -6.05 11.67 11.26
CA LEU A 173 -4.79 11.49 10.55
C LEU A 173 -4.42 12.76 9.81
N VAL A 174 -3.13 13.01 9.71
CA VAL A 174 -2.53 14.00 8.84
C VAL A 174 -1.52 13.30 7.94
N SER A 175 -1.53 13.66 6.67
CA SER A 175 -0.53 13.24 5.68
C SER A 175 0.00 14.47 4.95
N GLY A 176 1.25 14.42 4.53
CA GLY A 176 1.90 15.49 3.78
C GLY A 176 2.75 14.92 2.66
N GLY A 177 3.04 15.73 1.66
CA GLY A 177 3.90 15.31 0.56
C GLY A 177 4.51 16.45 -0.22
N LEU A 178 5.50 16.07 -1.02
CA LEU A 178 6.19 16.89 -2.00
C LEU A 178 6.17 16.17 -3.35
N PHE A 179 6.05 16.94 -4.41
CA PHE A 179 6.07 16.44 -5.78
C PHE A 179 6.90 17.37 -6.66
N TYR A 180 7.79 16.82 -7.46
CA TYR A 180 8.64 17.59 -8.37
C TYR A 180 8.57 17.00 -9.78
N ASP A 181 8.03 17.78 -10.72
CA ASP A 181 7.87 17.39 -12.13
C ASP A 181 9.00 17.96 -12.98
N LEU A 182 9.74 17.10 -13.68
CA LEU A 182 10.86 17.47 -14.53
C LEU A 182 10.51 17.17 -15.99
N PRO A 183 9.68 17.99 -16.66
CA PRO A 183 9.16 17.70 -17.99
C PRO A 183 10.27 17.60 -19.06
N ARG A 184 11.37 18.35 -18.91
CA ARG A 184 12.51 18.32 -19.85
C ARG A 184 13.16 16.94 -19.96
N ILE A 185 13.23 16.21 -18.85
CA ILE A 185 13.78 14.85 -18.80
C ILE A 185 12.70 13.77 -18.66
N ARG A 186 11.42 14.16 -18.62
CA ARG A 186 10.26 13.26 -18.52
C ARG A 186 10.26 12.41 -17.24
N THR A 187 10.68 13.03 -16.14
CA THR A 187 10.80 12.39 -14.83
C THR A 187 9.95 13.14 -13.82
N ALA A 188 9.34 12.45 -12.87
CA ALA A 188 8.76 13.04 -11.68
C ALA A 188 9.32 12.36 -10.43
N ILE A 189 9.44 13.12 -9.34
CA ILE A 189 9.90 12.64 -8.04
C ILE A 189 8.81 12.94 -7.01
N GLY A 190 8.46 11.97 -6.19
CA GLY A 190 7.45 12.10 -5.15
C GLY A 190 7.97 11.66 -3.79
N LEU A 191 7.66 12.43 -2.76
CA LEU A 191 7.92 12.10 -1.35
C LEU A 191 6.63 12.30 -0.57
N SER A 192 6.27 11.37 0.31
CA SER A 192 5.09 11.51 1.16
C SER A 192 5.31 10.91 2.54
N VAL A 193 4.73 11.56 3.55
CA VAL A 193 4.55 11.03 4.91
C VAL A 193 3.06 10.87 5.14
N ARG A 194 2.60 9.66 5.46
CA ARG A 194 1.17 9.31 5.52
C ARG A 194 0.77 8.80 6.89
N TYR A 195 -0.47 9.09 7.25
CA TYR A 195 -1.18 8.49 8.38
C TYR A 195 -0.49 8.70 9.74
N VAL A 196 0.05 9.90 9.96
CA VAL A 196 0.48 10.35 11.29
C VAL A 196 -0.75 10.89 12.01
N GLY A 197 -1.03 10.48 13.24
CA GLY A 197 -2.30 10.88 13.85
C GLY A 197 -2.50 10.45 15.29
N VAL A 198 -3.74 10.60 15.74
CA VAL A 198 -4.18 10.26 17.11
C VAL A 198 -5.46 9.45 17.07
N ASN A 199 -5.59 8.52 18.02
CA ASN A 199 -6.82 7.76 18.22
C ASN A 199 -7.88 8.65 18.87
N LEU A 200 -9.11 8.59 18.40
CA LEU A 200 -10.28 9.24 19.00
C LEU A 200 -11.10 8.25 19.83
N ALA A 201 -11.31 7.04 19.30
CA ALA A 201 -12.01 5.97 19.99
C ALA A 201 -11.20 4.68 19.88
N THR A 202 -11.15 3.93 20.97
CA THR A 202 -10.37 2.71 21.08
C THR A 202 -11.28 1.50 21.29
N THR A 203 -10.82 0.34 20.83
CA THR A 203 -11.44 -0.93 21.17
C THR A 203 -10.70 -1.50 22.38
N ASN A 204 -11.40 -1.65 23.51
CA ASN A 204 -10.89 -2.18 24.78
C ASN A 204 -9.96 -1.24 25.59
N GLY A 205 -10.02 0.08 25.37
CA GLY A 205 -9.30 1.05 26.21
C GLY A 205 -7.83 1.25 25.86
N GLU A 206 -7.28 0.51 24.89
CA GLU A 206 -5.90 0.66 24.41
C GLU A 206 -5.83 1.41 23.08
N ASN A 207 -4.85 2.31 22.95
CA ASN A 207 -4.62 3.02 21.69
C ASN A 207 -4.11 2.05 20.62
N ALA A 208 -4.76 2.05 19.46
CA ALA A 208 -4.30 1.25 18.33
C ALA A 208 -3.15 1.94 17.59
N THR A 209 -2.17 1.16 17.15
CA THR A 209 -1.04 1.64 16.37
C THR A 209 -1.49 2.13 15.00
N LEU A 210 -1.11 3.35 14.61
CA LEU A 210 -1.39 3.86 13.27
C LEU A 210 -0.33 3.37 12.27
N PRO A 211 -0.72 2.99 11.03
CA PRO A 211 0.21 2.51 10.01
C PRO A 211 0.94 3.68 9.33
N THR A 212 1.66 4.48 10.11
CA THR A 212 2.45 5.60 9.59
C THR A 212 3.45 5.11 8.54
N ASP A 213 3.48 5.79 7.41
CA ASP A 213 4.25 5.37 6.24
C ASP A 213 5.03 6.55 5.66
N VAL A 214 6.25 6.30 5.21
CA VAL A 214 7.06 7.25 4.45
C VAL A 214 7.39 6.59 3.13
N ARG A 215 7.09 7.29 2.03
CA ARG A 215 7.32 6.81 0.67
C ARG A 215 8.15 7.81 -0.12
N LEU A 216 9.05 7.28 -0.93
CA LEU A 216 9.84 8.01 -1.90
C LEU A 216 9.73 7.30 -3.24
N GLY A 217 9.56 8.02 -4.34
CA GLY A 217 9.47 7.37 -5.64
C GLY A 217 9.85 8.27 -6.79
N VAL A 218 10.09 7.62 -7.92
CA VAL A 218 10.44 8.23 -9.20
C VAL A 218 9.56 7.62 -10.28
N SER A 219 8.99 8.47 -11.11
CA SER A 219 8.32 8.09 -12.35
C SER A 219 9.14 8.58 -13.53
N HIS A 220 9.36 7.76 -14.54
CA HIS A 220 10.10 8.14 -15.74
C HIS A 220 9.45 7.60 -17.01
N ARG A 221 9.22 8.47 -17.99
CA ARG A 221 8.69 8.09 -19.30
C ARG A 221 9.80 7.98 -20.33
N LEU A 222 9.96 6.77 -20.88
CA LEU A 222 11.02 6.46 -21.84
C LEU A 222 10.89 7.28 -23.14
N ARG A 223 12.04 7.49 -23.80
CA ARG A 223 12.10 8.08 -25.14
C ARG A 223 11.99 6.95 -26.17
N GLY A 224 11.16 7.14 -27.20
CA GLY A 224 10.96 6.17 -28.28
C GLY A 224 10.03 5.00 -27.94
N LEU A 225 9.72 4.76 -26.67
CA LEU A 225 8.75 3.76 -26.21
C LEU A 225 7.69 4.45 -25.34
N PRO A 226 6.37 4.24 -25.59
CA PRO A 226 5.30 4.83 -24.79
C PRO A 226 5.13 4.12 -23.44
N LEU A 227 6.24 3.85 -22.75
CA LEU A 227 6.31 3.18 -21.46
C LEU A 227 6.68 4.18 -20.38
N LEU A 228 5.85 4.24 -19.34
CA LEU A 228 6.11 4.93 -18.10
C LEU A 228 6.53 3.89 -17.05
N VAL A 229 7.65 4.12 -16.38
CA VAL A 229 8.19 3.23 -15.35
C VAL A 229 8.16 3.95 -14.01
N ASN A 230 7.71 3.27 -12.97
CA ASN A 230 7.62 3.80 -11.61
C ASN A 230 8.38 2.91 -10.65
N VAL A 231 9.20 3.52 -9.82
CA VAL A 231 9.85 2.88 -8.69
C VAL A 231 9.45 3.64 -7.44
N SER A 232 9.08 2.92 -6.39
CA SER A 232 8.75 3.52 -5.10
C SER A 232 9.35 2.70 -3.96
N LEU A 233 10.02 3.37 -3.03
CA LEU A 233 10.30 2.86 -1.71
C LEU A 233 9.10 3.15 -0.82
N THR A 234 8.66 2.16 -0.05
CA THR A 234 7.48 2.22 0.81
C THR A 234 7.83 1.76 2.21
N ARG A 235 7.00 2.09 3.20
CA ARG A 235 7.17 1.67 4.61
C ARG A 235 8.53 2.06 5.18
N LEU A 236 9.05 3.24 4.79
CA LEU A 236 10.35 3.71 5.27
C LEU A 236 10.32 4.13 6.76
N ALA A 237 9.13 4.36 7.32
CA ALA A 237 8.92 4.66 8.73
C ALA A 237 8.45 3.45 9.57
N GLU A 238 8.44 2.24 9.01
CA GLU A 238 8.03 1.04 9.76
C GLU A 238 8.92 0.83 10.99
N GLN A 239 8.30 0.76 12.16
CA GLN A 239 9.02 0.50 13.41
C GLN A 239 9.48 -0.96 13.47
N GLY A 240 10.60 -1.21 14.16
CA GLY A 240 11.13 -2.56 14.34
C GLY A 240 11.96 -3.12 13.17
N GLN A 241 12.09 -2.38 12.05
CA GLN A 241 12.93 -2.77 10.91
C GLN A 241 14.23 -1.95 10.85
N SER A 242 15.33 -2.61 10.47
CA SER A 242 16.61 -1.97 10.12
C SER A 242 16.51 -1.17 8.81
N LEU A 243 17.45 -0.25 8.56
CA LEU A 243 17.47 0.53 7.31
C LEU A 243 17.53 -0.37 6.07
N GLY A 244 18.34 -1.44 6.11
CA GLY A 244 18.47 -2.38 5.01
C GLY A 244 17.19 -3.14 4.70
N GLU A 245 16.39 -3.49 5.72
CA GLU A 245 15.08 -4.13 5.53
C GLU A 245 14.04 -3.15 4.97
N ARG A 246 14.04 -1.91 5.45
CA ARG A 246 13.14 -0.86 4.94
C ARG A 246 13.37 -0.59 3.45
N LEU A 247 14.63 -0.61 3.00
CA LEU A 247 14.98 -0.43 1.59
C LEU A 247 14.54 -1.62 0.70
N ARG A 248 14.27 -2.79 1.27
CA ARG A 248 13.70 -3.94 0.53
C ARG A 248 12.21 -3.79 0.29
N ASN A 249 11.52 -2.90 1.00
CA ASN A 249 10.10 -2.60 0.79
C ASN A 249 9.93 -1.67 -0.43
N PHE A 250 10.24 -2.17 -1.62
CA PHE A 250 10.09 -1.42 -2.86
C PHE A 250 8.94 -1.96 -3.73
N ALA A 251 8.39 -1.08 -4.55
CA ALA A 251 7.42 -1.38 -5.58
C ALA A 251 7.95 -0.90 -6.94
N LEU A 252 7.70 -1.70 -7.97
CA LEU A 252 8.04 -1.41 -9.36
C LEU A 252 6.78 -1.63 -10.20
N GLY A 253 6.43 -0.65 -11.04
CA GLY A 253 5.29 -0.75 -11.94
C GLY A 253 5.58 -0.10 -13.29
N GLY A 254 4.98 -0.62 -14.35
CA GLY A 254 5.08 -0.07 -15.70
C GLY A 254 3.71 0.26 -16.27
N GLU A 255 3.59 1.30 -17.08
CA GLU A 255 2.38 1.62 -17.83
C GLU A 255 2.74 1.82 -19.30
N LEU A 256 2.35 0.87 -20.16
CA LEU A 256 2.56 0.91 -21.60
C LEU A 256 1.30 1.45 -22.27
N SER A 257 1.40 2.60 -22.92
CA SER A 257 0.30 3.19 -23.69
C SER A 257 0.28 2.65 -25.12
N ILE A 258 -0.76 1.89 -25.46
CA ILE A 258 -1.04 1.39 -26.81
C ILE A 258 -2.08 2.32 -27.44
N GLY A 259 -1.59 3.30 -28.21
CA GLY A 259 -2.43 4.35 -28.77
C GLY A 259 -2.93 5.34 -27.70
N LYS A 260 -4.10 5.95 -27.94
CA LYS A 260 -4.68 6.98 -27.05
C LYS A 260 -5.60 6.42 -25.96
N SER A 261 -6.06 5.19 -26.12
CA SER A 261 -7.21 4.65 -25.36
C SER A 261 -6.89 3.40 -24.54
N VAL A 262 -5.81 2.68 -24.88
CA VAL A 262 -5.43 1.44 -24.20
C VAL A 262 -4.12 1.66 -23.46
N GLN A 263 -4.11 1.32 -22.18
CA GLN A 263 -2.91 1.33 -21.34
C GLN A 263 -2.81 -0.03 -20.66
N LEU A 264 -1.67 -0.70 -20.83
CA LEU A 264 -1.33 -1.94 -20.13
C LEU A 264 -0.49 -1.60 -18.90
N ARG A 265 -0.79 -2.25 -17.78
CA ARG A 265 -0.11 -2.09 -16.50
C ARG A 265 0.21 -3.46 -15.95
#